data_AF-A0A2S8HMD6-F1
#
_entry.id   AF-A0A2S8HMD6-F1
#
_cell.length_a   1.000
_cell.length_b   1.000
_cell.length_c   1.000
_cell.angle_alpha   90.00
_cell.angle_beta   90.00
_cell.angle_gamma   90.00
#
_symmetry.space_group_name_H-M   'P 1'
#
loop_
_entity.id
_entity.type
_entity.pdbx_description
1 polymer ?
#
loop_
_entity_poly.entity_id
_entity_poly.type
_entity_poly.pdbx_seq_one_letter_code
_entity_poly.pdbx_strand_id
1 'polypeptide(L)'
;MDEQKALRVMRELVDSGQLTDPDSARGKLLQVAAHLFRNKGYERTTVRDLAGAVGIQSGSIFHHFKSKDEILRAVMEETIRYNTALMRAALAEAGSVRERVLALIRCELQSIMGGSGEAMAVLVYEWRSLSEEGQAQVLALRDIYEAIWLQVLGEAKDAGFIRGDVFITRRFLTGALSWTTTWFRADGNMSLDQLAEQALILVLEERQ
;
A
#
# COMPACT_ATOMS: atom_id res chain seq x y z
N MET A 1 -7.14 6.87 9.85
CA MET A 1 -6.04 6.93 10.84
C MET A 1 -5.51 8.36 10.86
N ASP A 2 -5.24 8.90 12.06
CA ASP A 2 -4.66 10.24 12.26
C ASP A 2 -3.26 10.35 11.61
N GLU A 3 -2.98 11.46 10.96
CA GLU A 3 -1.71 11.80 10.32
C GLU A 3 -0.54 11.73 11.32
N GLN A 4 -0.76 12.16 12.57
CA GLN A 4 0.26 12.06 13.62
C GLN A 4 0.66 10.61 13.92
N LYS A 5 -0.29 9.68 13.83
CA LYS A 5 -0.05 8.25 14.07
C LYS A 5 0.70 7.62 12.90
N ALA A 6 0.32 7.96 11.66
CA ALA A 6 1.03 7.52 10.47
C ALA A 6 2.51 7.94 10.52
N LEU A 7 2.77 9.19 10.92
CA LEU A 7 4.12 9.73 11.12
C LEU A 7 4.89 8.97 12.22
N ARG A 8 4.23 8.58 13.31
CA ARG A 8 4.86 7.78 14.37
C ARG A 8 5.28 6.40 13.86
N VAL A 9 4.38 5.69 13.17
CA VAL A 9 4.68 4.38 12.59
C VAL A 9 5.83 4.49 11.58
N MET A 10 5.82 5.53 10.75
CA MET A 10 6.93 5.78 9.81
C MET A 10 8.26 5.96 10.55
N ARG A 11 8.31 6.78 11.60
CA ARG A 11 9.54 6.97 12.39
C ARG A 11 10.03 5.68 13.03
N GLU A 12 9.14 4.91 13.66
CA GLU A 12 9.50 3.62 14.28
C GLU A 12 10.08 2.62 13.25
N LEU A 13 9.54 2.59 12.04
CA LEU A 13 10.06 1.75 10.96
C LEU A 13 11.42 2.24 10.43
N VAL A 14 11.62 3.55 10.35
CA VAL A 14 12.91 4.14 9.96
C VAL A 14 13.98 3.86 11.03
N ASP A 15 13.65 4.07 12.30
CA ASP A 15 14.56 3.86 13.45
C ASP A 15 14.96 2.39 13.59
N SER A 16 14.06 1.46 13.25
CA SER A 16 14.33 0.02 13.24
C SER A 16 14.99 -0.50 11.96
N GLY A 17 15.25 0.38 10.98
CA GLY A 17 15.87 0.03 9.69
C GLY A 17 14.98 -0.80 8.77
N GLN A 18 13.66 -0.83 9.02
CA GLN A 18 12.67 -1.54 8.20
C GLN A 18 12.14 -0.69 7.04
N LEU A 19 12.24 0.64 7.14
CA LEU A 19 12.01 1.60 6.07
C LEU A 19 13.26 2.45 5.83
N THR A 20 13.44 2.90 4.60
CA THR A 20 14.40 3.98 4.32
C THR A 20 13.86 5.30 4.83
N ASP A 21 14.73 6.10 5.46
CA ASP A 21 14.41 7.47 5.82
C ASP A 21 14.01 8.29 4.57
N PRO A 22 12.77 8.82 4.50
CA PRO A 22 12.29 9.64 3.39
C PRO A 22 13.20 10.83 3.05
N ASP A 23 13.87 11.41 4.06
CA ASP A 23 14.72 12.60 3.88
C ASP A 23 16.14 12.25 3.40
N SER A 24 16.53 10.98 3.48
CA SER A 24 17.80 10.48 2.96
C SER A 24 17.86 10.53 1.42
N ALA A 25 19.07 10.49 0.86
CA ALA A 25 19.25 10.44 -0.60
C ALA A 25 18.55 9.22 -1.23
N ARG A 26 18.57 8.08 -0.54
CA ARG A 26 17.88 6.86 -0.98
C ARG A 26 16.36 7.02 -0.92
N GLY A 27 15.82 7.61 0.15
CA GLY A 27 14.38 7.85 0.31
C GLY A 27 13.82 8.80 -0.73
N LYS A 28 14.51 9.93 -0.98
CA LYS A 28 14.15 10.88 -2.04
C LYS A 28 14.14 10.23 -3.42
N LEU A 29 15.11 9.37 -3.71
CA LEU A 29 15.16 8.62 -4.96
C LEU A 29 13.98 7.65 -5.09
N LEU A 30 13.58 6.98 -4.02
CA LEU A 30 12.41 6.08 -4.02
C LEU A 30 11.09 6.82 -4.24
N GLN A 31 10.91 7.98 -3.58
CA GLN A 31 9.72 8.83 -3.80
C GLN A 31 9.61 9.30 -5.25
N VAL A 32 10.72 9.81 -5.82
CA VAL A 32 10.77 10.24 -7.22
C VAL A 32 10.57 9.07 -8.18
N ALA A 33 11.13 7.90 -7.86
CA ALA A 33 10.93 6.70 -8.66
C ALA A 33 9.46 6.26 -8.68
N ALA A 34 8.80 6.20 -7.53
CA ALA A 34 7.38 5.88 -7.44
C ALA A 34 6.53 6.84 -8.28
N HIS A 35 6.80 8.15 -8.20
CA HIS A 35 6.14 9.17 -8.99
C HIS A 35 6.34 8.97 -10.51
N LEU A 36 7.58 8.78 -10.95
CA LEU A 36 7.89 8.61 -12.37
C LEU A 36 7.36 7.29 -12.93
N PHE A 37 7.48 6.19 -12.19
CA PHE A 37 6.93 4.89 -12.60
C PHE A 37 5.41 4.96 -12.73
N ARG A 38 4.70 5.58 -11.79
CA ARG A 38 3.25 5.77 -11.91
C ARG A 38 2.86 6.59 -13.14
N ASN A 39 3.50 7.73 -13.36
CA ASN A 39 3.04 8.73 -14.34
C ASN A 39 3.59 8.48 -15.76
N LYS A 40 4.83 8.00 -15.87
CA LYS A 40 5.49 7.72 -17.15
C LYS A 40 5.46 6.24 -17.50
N GLY A 41 5.25 5.34 -16.53
CA GLY A 41 5.42 3.90 -16.68
C GLY A 41 6.86 3.46 -16.41
N TYR A 42 7.04 2.27 -15.84
CA TYR A 42 8.37 1.76 -15.50
C TYR A 42 9.30 1.60 -16.72
N GLU A 43 8.80 1.01 -17.81
CA GLU A 43 9.61 0.75 -19.01
C GLU A 43 10.16 2.02 -19.65
N ARG A 44 9.35 3.08 -19.70
CA ARG A 44 9.71 4.37 -20.31
C ARG A 44 10.56 5.25 -19.39
N THR A 45 10.69 4.90 -18.11
CA THR A 45 11.50 5.64 -17.15
C THR A 45 12.93 5.11 -17.17
N THR A 46 13.89 5.99 -17.44
CA THR A 46 15.32 5.66 -17.48
C THR A 46 16.01 6.06 -16.18
N VAL A 47 17.18 5.47 -15.90
CA VAL A 47 18.04 5.87 -14.77
C VAL A 47 18.43 7.36 -14.88
N ARG A 48 18.57 7.89 -16.09
CA ARG A 48 18.83 9.31 -16.33
C ARG A 48 17.64 10.20 -15.96
N ASP A 49 16.42 9.77 -16.24
CA ASP A 49 15.21 10.50 -15.84
C ASP A 49 15.14 10.60 -14.31
N LEU A 50 15.37 9.47 -13.62
CA LEU A 50 15.39 9.41 -12.15
C LEU A 50 16.46 10.35 -11.58
N ALA A 51 17.67 10.31 -12.13
CA ALA A 51 18.78 11.14 -11.66
C ALA A 51 18.50 12.64 -11.87
N GLY A 52 17.97 13.00 -13.04
CA GLY A 52 17.57 14.36 -13.36
C GLY A 52 16.47 14.88 -12.45
N ALA A 53 15.48 14.06 -12.12
CA ALA A 53 14.37 14.44 -11.24
C ALA A 53 14.80 14.61 -9.77
N VAL A 54 15.82 13.86 -9.30
CA VAL A 54 16.41 14.04 -7.96
C VAL A 54 17.47 15.16 -7.93
N GLY A 55 17.96 15.61 -9.10
CA GLY A 55 19.00 16.64 -9.21
C GLY A 55 20.43 16.10 -8.99
N ILE A 56 20.68 14.84 -9.32
CA ILE A 56 21.98 14.17 -9.18
C ILE A 56 22.49 13.63 -10.53
N GLN A 57 23.75 13.20 -10.56
CA GLN A 57 24.31 12.52 -11.74
C GLN A 57 23.82 11.07 -11.80
N SER A 58 23.61 10.53 -13.00
CA SER A 58 23.15 9.14 -13.18
C SER A 58 24.08 8.11 -12.52
N GLY A 59 25.39 8.39 -12.47
CA GLY A 59 26.37 7.54 -11.78
C GLY A 59 26.09 7.42 -10.28
N SER A 60 25.54 8.47 -9.65
CA SER A 60 25.28 8.51 -8.21
C SER A 60 24.15 7.59 -7.77
N ILE A 61 23.22 7.24 -8.67
CA ILE A 61 22.16 6.26 -8.38
C ILE A 61 22.76 4.88 -8.07
N PHE A 62 23.84 4.52 -8.75
CA PHE A 62 24.48 3.21 -8.59
C PHE A 62 25.17 3.00 -7.24
N HIS A 63 25.32 4.06 -6.44
CA HIS A 63 25.72 3.92 -5.03
C HIS A 63 24.58 3.41 -4.14
N HIS A 64 23.33 3.61 -4.55
CA HIS A 64 22.14 3.21 -3.77
C HIS A 64 21.48 1.96 -4.33
N PHE A 65 21.46 1.79 -5.66
CA PHE A 65 20.78 0.70 -6.34
C PHE A 65 21.60 0.22 -7.54
N LYS A 66 21.81 -1.08 -7.65
CA LYS A 66 22.58 -1.73 -8.72
C LYS A 66 21.86 -1.72 -10.07
N SER A 67 20.54 -1.61 -10.06
CA SER A 67 19.72 -1.65 -11.28
C SER A 67 18.40 -0.89 -11.14
N LYS A 68 17.75 -0.60 -12.27
CA LYS A 68 16.38 -0.04 -12.29
C LYS A 68 15.36 -1.02 -11.68
N ASP A 69 15.57 -2.32 -11.87
CA ASP A 69 14.77 -3.39 -11.28
C ASP A 69 14.85 -3.37 -9.75
N GLU A 70 16.04 -3.14 -9.19
CA GLU A 70 16.22 -3.02 -7.73
C GLU A 70 15.47 -1.80 -7.15
N ILE A 71 15.40 -0.69 -7.90
CA ILE A 71 14.64 0.49 -7.50
C ILE A 71 13.14 0.15 -7.47
N LEU A 72 12.62 -0.49 -8.52
CA LEU A 72 11.22 -0.92 -8.57
C LEU A 72 10.87 -1.86 -7.42
N ARG A 73 11.73 -2.86 -7.18
CA ARG A 73 11.59 -3.78 -6.04
C ARG A 73 11.52 -3.01 -4.73
N ALA A 74 12.47 -2.11 -4.48
CA ALA A 74 12.54 -1.36 -3.23
C ALA A 74 11.30 -0.47 -3.03
N VAL A 75 10.78 0.18 -4.07
CA VAL A 75 9.51 0.93 -3.99
C VAL A 75 8.37 0.02 -3.54
N MET A 76 8.26 -1.18 -4.12
CA MET A 76 7.20 -2.14 -3.74
C MET A 76 7.38 -2.68 -2.31
N GLU A 77 8.60 -3.06 -1.93
CA GLU A 77 8.89 -3.58 -0.59
C GLU A 77 8.58 -2.54 0.51
N GLU A 78 9.00 -1.29 0.32
CA GLU A 78 8.73 -0.21 1.29
C GLU A 78 7.25 0.08 1.42
N THR A 79 6.52 0.08 0.29
CA THR A 79 5.07 0.26 0.28
C THR A 79 4.38 -0.84 1.09
N ILE A 80 4.74 -2.10 0.88
CA ILE A 80 4.12 -3.22 1.60
C ILE A 80 4.47 -3.17 3.09
N ARG A 81 5.73 -2.92 3.45
CA ARG A 81 6.17 -2.84 4.85
C ARG A 81 5.44 -1.73 5.60
N TYR A 82 5.39 -0.53 5.01
CA TYR A 82 4.72 0.60 5.59
C TYR A 82 3.23 0.31 5.81
N ASN A 83 2.52 -0.13 4.77
CA ASN A 83 1.09 -0.40 4.85
C ASN A 83 0.76 -1.54 5.81
N THR A 84 1.59 -2.58 5.86
CA THR A 84 1.44 -3.68 6.82
C THR A 84 1.54 -3.17 8.26
N ALA A 85 2.50 -2.29 8.55
CA ALA A 85 2.63 -1.68 9.87
C ALA A 85 1.44 -0.79 10.23
N LEU A 86 0.95 0.01 9.27
CA LEU A 86 -0.26 0.83 9.46
C LEU A 86 -1.48 -0.04 9.79
N MET A 87 -1.68 -1.14 9.06
CA MET A 87 -2.75 -2.10 9.34
C MET A 87 -2.64 -2.67 10.75
N ARG A 88 -1.44 -3.11 11.17
CA ARG A 88 -1.22 -3.64 12.53
C ARG A 88 -1.53 -2.59 13.60
N ALA A 89 -1.06 -1.35 13.41
CA ALA A 89 -1.32 -0.26 14.32
C ALA A 89 -2.81 0.11 14.40
N ALA A 90 -3.54 0.02 13.28
CA ALA A 90 -4.98 0.28 13.26
C ALA A 90 -5.78 -0.87 13.91
N LEU A 91 -5.38 -2.12 13.69
CA LEU A 91 -6.02 -3.29 14.30
C LEU A 91 -5.84 -3.35 15.83
N ALA A 92 -4.75 -2.80 16.36
CA ALA A 92 -4.50 -2.76 17.81
C ALA A 92 -5.50 -1.87 18.59
N GLU A 93 -6.19 -0.96 17.91
CA GLU A 93 -7.18 -0.04 18.51
C GLU A 93 -8.64 -0.44 18.23
N ALA A 94 -8.85 -1.40 17.34
CA ALA A 94 -10.19 -1.84 16.98
C ALA A 94 -10.73 -2.82 18.04
N GLY A 95 -11.82 -2.43 18.71
CA GLY A 95 -12.42 -3.18 19.81
C GLY A 95 -13.43 -4.23 19.37
N SER A 96 -13.90 -4.18 18.11
CA SER A 96 -14.85 -5.15 17.55
C SER A 96 -14.42 -5.71 16.19
N VAL A 97 -14.97 -6.86 15.80
CA VAL A 97 -14.72 -7.48 14.49
C VAL A 97 -15.09 -6.54 13.34
N ARG A 98 -16.22 -5.81 13.48
CA ARG A 98 -16.64 -4.81 12.49
C ARG A 98 -15.63 -3.67 12.38
N GLU A 99 -15.15 -3.15 13.51
CA GLU A 99 -14.12 -2.11 13.53
C GLU A 99 -12.78 -2.60 12.95
N ARG A 100 -12.42 -3.87 13.15
CA ARG A 100 -11.21 -4.47 12.57
C ARG A 100 -11.28 -4.54 11.05
N VAL A 101 -12.41 -4.98 10.49
CA VAL A 101 -12.64 -4.97 9.03
C VAL A 101 -12.59 -3.53 8.48
N LEU A 102 -13.30 -2.60 9.14
CA LEU A 102 -13.28 -1.19 8.77
C LEU A 102 -11.87 -0.58 8.82
N ALA A 103 -11.08 -0.93 9.84
CA ALA A 103 -9.70 -0.47 9.97
C ALA A 103 -8.85 -0.90 8.78
N LEU A 104 -8.99 -2.15 8.32
CA LEU A 104 -8.27 -2.63 7.13
C LEU A 104 -8.74 -1.95 5.84
N ILE A 105 -10.06 -1.80 5.65
CA ILE A 105 -10.63 -1.08 4.49
C ILE A 105 -10.10 0.35 4.44
N ARG A 106 -10.13 1.05 5.58
CA ARG A 106 -9.63 2.42 5.69
C ARG A 106 -8.13 2.49 5.37
N CYS A 107 -7.32 1.58 5.90
CA CYS A 107 -5.87 1.55 5.60
C CYS A 107 -5.60 1.34 4.10
N GLU A 108 -6.32 0.41 3.46
CA GLU A 108 -6.17 0.15 2.02
C GLU A 108 -6.60 1.36 1.19
N LEU A 109 -7.76 1.97 1.47
CA LEU A 109 -8.21 3.19 0.78
C LEU A 109 -7.22 4.34 0.99
N GLN A 110 -6.72 4.54 2.21
CA GLN A 110 -5.70 5.55 2.50
C GLN A 110 -4.40 5.27 1.73
N SER A 111 -4.00 4.00 1.57
CA SER A 111 -2.83 3.68 0.77
C SER A 111 -3.06 3.88 -0.73
N ILE A 112 -4.28 3.65 -1.23
CA ILE A 112 -4.60 3.81 -2.65
C ILE A 112 -4.71 5.30 -3.01
N MET A 113 -5.26 6.12 -2.10
CA MET A 113 -5.65 7.50 -2.39
C MET A 113 -4.79 8.57 -1.70
N GLY A 114 -4.01 8.19 -0.68
CA GLY A 114 -3.19 9.10 0.12
C GLY A 114 -1.74 9.24 -0.38
N GLY A 115 -0.84 9.68 0.51
CA GLY A 115 0.56 10.00 0.17
C GLY A 115 1.39 8.84 -0.40
N SER A 116 1.01 7.59 -0.14
CA SER A 116 1.60 6.38 -0.73
C SER A 116 0.88 5.90 -2.01
N GLY A 117 -0.14 6.62 -2.49
CA GLY A 117 -0.98 6.22 -3.64
C GLY A 117 -0.20 5.99 -4.93
N GLU A 118 0.88 6.75 -5.15
CA GLU A 118 1.73 6.53 -6.33
C GLU A 118 2.50 5.22 -6.24
N ALA A 119 3.08 4.93 -5.08
CA ALA A 119 3.84 3.71 -4.84
C ALA A 119 2.94 2.46 -4.82
N MET A 120 1.72 2.59 -4.28
CA MET A 120 0.71 1.52 -4.34
C MET A 120 0.24 1.26 -5.78
N ALA A 121 0.04 2.31 -6.59
CA ALA A 121 -0.28 2.15 -8.00
C ALA A 121 0.85 1.42 -8.76
N VAL A 122 2.11 1.74 -8.47
CA VAL A 122 3.27 1.03 -9.03
C VAL A 122 3.23 -0.45 -8.67
N LEU A 123 2.95 -0.81 -7.41
CA LEU A 123 2.82 -2.21 -6.99
C LEU A 123 1.76 -2.97 -7.80
N VAL A 124 0.62 -2.34 -8.08
CA VAL A 124 -0.50 -2.96 -8.80
C VAL A 124 -0.24 -3.06 -10.30
N TYR A 125 0.20 -1.98 -10.94
CA TYR A 125 0.26 -1.88 -12.41
C TYR A 125 1.60 -2.32 -13.00
N GLU A 126 2.70 -2.17 -12.25
CA GLU A 126 4.06 -2.47 -12.74
C GLU A 126 4.60 -3.81 -12.24
N TRP A 127 3.76 -4.63 -11.58
CA TRP A 127 4.15 -5.97 -11.09
C TRP A 127 4.81 -6.83 -12.18
N ARG A 128 4.28 -6.78 -13.41
CA ARG A 128 4.79 -7.57 -14.54
C ARG A 128 6.16 -7.13 -15.04
N SER A 129 6.60 -5.92 -14.69
CA SER A 129 7.91 -5.39 -15.07
C SER A 129 9.02 -5.73 -14.07
N LEU A 130 8.67 -6.27 -12.91
CA LEU A 130 9.62 -6.76 -11.92
C LEU A 130 10.20 -8.11 -12.36
N SER A 131 11.51 -8.30 -12.21
CA SER A 131 12.18 -9.58 -12.45
C SER A 131 11.60 -10.73 -11.61
N GLU A 132 11.78 -11.98 -12.04
CA GLU A 132 11.29 -13.15 -11.28
C GLU A 132 11.88 -13.22 -9.87
N GLU A 133 13.17 -12.88 -9.72
CA GLU A 133 13.82 -12.78 -8.41
C GLU A 133 13.20 -11.68 -7.54
N GLY A 134 12.96 -10.50 -8.11
CA GLY A 134 12.28 -9.40 -7.41
C GLY A 134 10.86 -9.78 -7.00
N GLN A 135 10.10 -10.45 -7.89
CA GLN A 135 8.76 -10.92 -7.60
C GLN A 135 8.77 -11.91 -6.42
N ALA A 136 9.68 -12.88 -6.40
CA ALA A 136 9.79 -13.84 -5.29
C ALA A 136 10.02 -13.14 -3.94
N GLN A 137 10.87 -12.11 -3.91
CA GLN A 137 11.16 -11.35 -2.69
C GLN A 137 9.96 -10.51 -2.24
N VAL A 138 9.25 -9.86 -3.16
CA VAL A 138 8.08 -9.05 -2.84
C VAL A 138 6.88 -9.92 -2.44
N LEU A 139 6.73 -11.12 -3.03
CA LEU A 139 5.66 -12.07 -2.70
C LEU A 139 5.68 -12.47 -1.23
N ALA A 140 6.85 -12.70 -0.63
CA ALA A 140 6.95 -13.02 0.79
C ALA A 140 6.36 -11.92 1.70
N LEU A 141 6.56 -10.65 1.34
CA LEU A 141 5.96 -9.52 2.08
C LEU A 141 4.46 -9.42 1.81
N ARG A 142 4.05 -9.65 0.57
CA ARG A 142 2.64 -9.66 0.17
C ARG A 142 1.85 -10.75 0.88
N ASP A 143 2.45 -11.92 1.11
CA ASP A 143 1.80 -13.02 1.84
C ASP A 143 1.51 -12.62 3.29
N ILE A 144 2.42 -11.90 3.94
CA ILE A 144 2.19 -11.35 5.30
C ILE A 144 1.04 -10.32 5.29
N TYR A 145 1.03 -9.44 4.28
CA TYR A 145 -0.03 -8.45 4.11
C TYR A 145 -1.41 -9.11 3.92
N GLU A 146 -1.51 -10.09 3.02
CA GLU A 146 -2.77 -10.80 2.75
C GLU A 146 -3.18 -11.71 3.91
N ALA A 147 -2.24 -12.29 4.67
CA ALA A 147 -2.56 -13.08 5.85
C ALA A 147 -3.32 -12.27 6.91
N ILE A 148 -3.00 -10.98 7.10
CA ILE A 148 -3.73 -10.09 8.02
C ILE A 148 -5.19 -9.93 7.56
N TRP A 149 -5.39 -9.71 6.26
CA TRP A 149 -6.72 -9.61 5.66
C TRP A 149 -7.53 -10.90 5.84
N LEU A 150 -6.95 -12.05 5.48
CA LEU A 150 -7.62 -13.34 5.58
C LEU A 150 -7.96 -13.70 7.03
N GLN A 151 -7.10 -13.35 8.00
CA GLN A 151 -7.38 -13.54 9.41
C GLN A 151 -8.61 -12.72 9.84
N VAL A 152 -8.61 -11.40 9.58
CA VAL A 152 -9.71 -10.50 10.02
C VAL A 152 -11.03 -10.83 9.31
N LEU A 153 -10.99 -11.19 8.03
CA LEU A 153 -12.19 -11.63 7.31
C LEU A 153 -12.67 -13.02 7.78
N GLY A 154 -11.75 -13.89 8.21
CA GLY A 154 -12.08 -15.15 8.88
C GLY A 154 -12.81 -14.90 10.20
N GLU A 155 -12.31 -14.00 11.04
CA GLU A 155 -12.98 -13.56 12.28
C GLU A 155 -14.39 -13.00 11.99
N ALA A 156 -14.56 -12.24 10.90
CA ALA A 156 -15.86 -11.73 10.47
C ALA A 156 -16.81 -12.84 9.98
N LYS A 157 -16.28 -13.87 9.31
CA LYS A 157 -17.05 -15.05 8.91
C LYS A 157 -17.50 -15.85 10.13
N ASP A 158 -16.61 -16.12 11.08
CA ASP A 158 -16.91 -16.88 12.30
C ASP A 158 -17.93 -16.15 13.17
N ALA A 159 -17.91 -14.82 13.17
CA ALA A 159 -18.92 -13.98 13.83
C ALA A 159 -20.25 -13.86 13.05
N GLY A 160 -20.37 -14.50 11.88
CA GLY A 160 -21.59 -14.53 11.07
C GLY A 160 -21.82 -13.31 10.18
N PHE A 161 -20.85 -12.40 10.04
CA PHE A 161 -20.98 -11.22 9.19
C PHE A 161 -20.73 -11.50 7.71
N ILE A 162 -20.04 -12.61 7.38
CA ILE A 162 -19.72 -13.01 6.00
C ILE A 162 -20.23 -14.43 5.76
N ARG A 163 -21.14 -14.59 4.79
CA ARG A 163 -21.61 -15.93 4.35
C ARG A 163 -20.70 -16.58 3.31
N GLY A 164 -20.09 -15.77 2.44
CA GLY A 164 -19.27 -16.22 1.32
C GLY A 164 -17.95 -16.88 1.71
N ASP A 165 -17.21 -17.32 0.71
CA ASP A 165 -15.82 -17.74 0.90
C ASP A 165 -14.92 -16.55 1.22
N VAL A 166 -14.03 -16.69 2.22
CA VAL A 166 -13.18 -15.59 2.71
C VAL A 166 -12.21 -15.10 1.64
N PHE A 167 -11.60 -16.03 0.91
CA PHE A 167 -10.63 -15.70 -0.12
C PHE A 167 -11.30 -15.00 -1.30
N ILE A 168 -12.46 -15.47 -1.73
CA ILE A 168 -13.25 -14.82 -2.80
C ILE A 168 -13.74 -13.44 -2.35
N THR A 169 -14.23 -13.29 -1.12
CA THR A 169 -14.62 -11.99 -0.55
C THR A 169 -13.44 -11.01 -0.56
N ARG A 170 -12.24 -11.45 -0.15
CA ARG A 170 -11.03 -10.62 -0.24
C ARG A 170 -10.75 -10.18 -1.67
N ARG A 171 -10.84 -11.09 -2.65
CA ARG A 171 -10.61 -10.75 -4.07
C ARG A 171 -11.59 -9.71 -4.60
N PHE A 172 -12.88 -9.84 -4.29
CA PHE A 172 -13.87 -8.84 -4.67
C PHE A 172 -13.62 -7.50 -3.99
N LEU A 173 -13.29 -7.50 -2.70
CA LEU A 173 -12.98 -6.28 -1.96
C LEU A 173 -11.74 -5.58 -2.51
N THR A 174 -10.65 -6.31 -2.83
CA THR A 174 -9.47 -5.74 -3.49
C THR A 174 -9.83 -5.04 -4.81
N GLY A 175 -10.67 -5.67 -5.64
CA GLY A 175 -11.16 -5.08 -6.88
C GLY A 175 -12.00 -3.82 -6.64
N ALA A 176 -12.95 -3.88 -5.71
CA ALA A 176 -13.83 -2.77 -5.38
C ALA A 176 -13.06 -1.55 -4.84
N LEU A 177 -12.11 -1.76 -3.92
CA LEU A 177 -11.32 -0.69 -3.33
C LEU A 177 -10.34 -0.08 -4.34
N SER A 178 -9.64 -0.89 -5.14
CA SER A 178 -8.70 -0.37 -6.16
C SER A 178 -9.39 0.46 -7.24
N TRP A 179 -10.62 0.10 -7.62
CA TRP A 179 -11.38 0.81 -8.65
C TRP A 179 -11.81 2.23 -8.25
N THR A 180 -11.79 2.56 -6.95
CA THR A 180 -12.10 3.92 -6.44
C THR A 180 -11.20 5.00 -7.03
N THR A 181 -9.98 4.66 -7.45
CA THR A 181 -9.05 5.58 -8.15
C THR A 181 -9.63 6.18 -9.44
N THR A 182 -10.61 5.52 -10.05
CA THR A 182 -11.20 5.95 -11.33
C THR A 182 -12.35 6.94 -11.18
N TRP A 183 -12.93 7.06 -9.99
CA TRP A 183 -14.16 7.84 -9.80
C TRP A 183 -14.24 8.62 -8.49
N PHE A 184 -13.60 8.18 -7.40
CA PHE A 184 -13.62 8.92 -6.14
C PHE A 184 -12.72 10.14 -6.23
N ARG A 185 -13.22 11.26 -5.72
CA ARG A 185 -12.46 12.50 -5.61
C ARG A 185 -12.54 13.02 -4.18
N ALA A 186 -11.38 13.28 -3.57
CA ALA A 186 -11.29 13.72 -2.18
C ALA A 186 -11.87 15.14 -1.96
N ASP A 187 -11.97 15.95 -3.02
CA ASP A 187 -12.60 17.27 -3.03
C ASP A 187 -14.12 17.22 -3.31
N GLY A 188 -14.69 16.02 -3.45
CA GLY A 188 -16.11 15.81 -3.67
C GLY A 188 -16.96 15.82 -2.39
N ASN A 189 -18.20 15.35 -2.51
CA ASN A 189 -19.18 15.37 -1.42
C ASN A 189 -19.03 14.21 -0.41
N MET A 190 -18.06 13.31 -0.60
CA MET A 190 -17.87 12.13 0.23
C MET A 190 -16.44 12.05 0.73
N SER A 191 -16.27 11.91 2.04
CA SER A 191 -14.95 11.69 2.64
C SER A 191 -14.47 10.25 2.47
N LEU A 192 -13.17 10.02 2.62
CA LEU A 192 -12.59 8.67 2.55
C LEU A 192 -13.14 7.78 3.68
N ASP A 193 -13.43 8.34 4.86
CA ASP A 193 -14.06 7.60 5.95
C ASP A 193 -15.48 7.18 5.62
N GLN A 194 -16.27 8.05 4.98
CA GLN A 194 -17.61 7.70 4.50
C GLN A 194 -17.55 6.61 3.42
N LEU A 195 -16.58 6.67 2.51
CA LEU A 195 -16.36 5.62 1.52
C LEU A 195 -15.99 4.28 2.18
N ALA A 196 -15.14 4.29 3.21
CA ALA A 196 -14.77 3.10 3.95
C ALA A 196 -15.98 2.44 4.62
N GLU A 197 -16.90 3.24 5.18
CA GLU A 197 -18.17 2.75 5.72
C GLU A 197 -19.07 2.14 4.64
N GLN A 198 -19.14 2.75 3.44
CA GLN A 198 -19.90 2.17 2.32
C GLN A 198 -19.33 0.81 1.88
N ALA A 199 -17.99 0.69 1.82
CA ALA A 199 -17.34 -0.59 1.53
C ALA A 199 -17.56 -1.63 2.64
N LEU A 200 -17.64 -1.19 3.90
CA LEU A 200 -17.97 -2.06 5.03
C LEU A 200 -19.39 -2.60 4.95
N ILE A 201 -20.36 -1.76 4.59
CA ILE A 201 -21.77 -2.16 4.38
C ILE A 201 -21.88 -3.15 3.20
N LEU A 202 -21.09 -2.95 2.15
CA LEU A 202 -21.06 -3.86 0.99
C LEU A 202 -20.57 -5.27 1.38
N VAL A 203 -19.61 -5.37 2.29
CA VAL A 203 -18.93 -6.64 2.60
C VAL A 203 -19.49 -7.37 3.82
N LEU A 204 -20.03 -6.64 4.81
CA LEU A 204 -20.60 -7.22 6.03
C LEU A 204 -22.12 -7.15 6.01
N GLU A 205 -22.75 -8.25 6.38
CA GLU A 205 -24.20 -8.28 6.61
C GLU A 205 -24.57 -7.63 7.95
N GLU A 206 -25.75 -7.01 8.02
CA GLU A 206 -26.34 -6.60 9.30
C GLU A 206 -26.82 -7.83 10.07
N ARG A 207 -26.53 -7.89 11.38
CA ARG A 207 -27.15 -8.90 12.25
C ARG A 207 -28.64 -8.61 12.34
N GLN A 208 -29.47 -9.59 12.00
CA GLN A 208 -30.85 -9.66 12.48
C GLN A 208 -30.88 -9.95 13.99
#